data_AF-A0A1B0C0W5-F1
#
_entry.id   AF-A0A1B0C0W5-F1
#
_cell.length_a   1.000
_cell.length_b   1.000
_cell.length_c   1.000
_cell.angle_alpha   90.00
_cell.angle_beta   90.00
_cell.angle_gamma   90.00
#
_symmetry.space_group_name_H-M   'P 1'
#
loop_
_entity.id
_entity.type
_entity.pdbx_description
1 polymer ?
#
loop_
_entity_poly.entity_id
_entity_poly.type
_entity_poly.pdbx_seq_one_letter_code
_entity_poly.pdbx_strand_id
1 'polypeptide(L)'
;MNKPSGDNETSDSELRPDTLDQLYKGQLSEMRELVFRNGEPSDINLCLKWLRRFNKACTSDKFARNCLCTLMTHQIRELACLAEPFTNLNNCGRSLESILRDLDEQSRTYVSESLETFKSHSMIPLPPDIYYKNRNCDVEAECHYNDLNAKTTQLEAQLQALQFEITEKSAENARLKDLAERYCFEKDRKEMHLDNIKKAILDGIRAKLLAMEETGIRSQLNIFEDTFRHYADDEEFMEILRRYDNDFQNIFAKYFKLEFDKRKSVIAQHLNSKFSRDKLKMRDKYERKIFLQNISHALDLKLAKLHCFSIVRQIFIKSHDEFGGMEIWDLLTVLEERYQSVLNEQ
;
A
#
# COMPACT_ATOMS: atom_id res chain seq x y z
N MET A 1 65.40 -46.72 -23.83
CA MET A 1 65.45 -45.75 -22.71
C MET A 1 64.08 -45.12 -22.59
N ASN A 2 63.59 -45.10 -21.36
CA ASN A 2 62.18 -44.98 -20.97
C ASN A 2 61.61 -43.55 -21.06
N LYS A 3 60.29 -43.50 -21.27
CA LYS A 3 59.33 -42.41 -20.98
C LYS A 3 59.42 -41.97 -19.50
N PRO A 4 58.96 -40.75 -19.12
CA PRO A 4 57.50 -40.45 -19.03
C PRO A 4 57.14 -39.03 -19.54
N SER A 5 55.99 -38.77 -20.20
CA SER A 5 54.59 -38.89 -19.76
C SER A 5 54.30 -38.18 -18.45
N GLY A 6 54.20 -36.84 -18.49
CA GLY A 6 53.60 -36.05 -17.42
C GLY A 6 52.10 -35.96 -17.65
N ASP A 7 51.37 -36.91 -17.09
CA ASP A 7 49.93 -36.79 -16.83
C ASP A 7 49.75 -35.77 -15.70
N ASN A 8 49.04 -34.67 -15.95
CA ASN A 8 48.51 -33.83 -14.89
C ASN A 8 47.27 -34.55 -14.33
N GLU A 9 47.48 -35.21 -13.19
CA GLU A 9 46.44 -35.71 -12.30
C GLU A 9 45.58 -34.54 -11.78
N THR A 10 44.44 -34.34 -12.41
CA THR A 10 43.25 -33.77 -11.75
C THR A 10 42.04 -34.57 -12.24
N SER A 11 41.91 -35.79 -11.73
CA SER A 11 40.68 -36.56 -11.78
C SER A 11 40.35 -37.03 -10.38
N ASP A 12 39.04 -37.14 -10.13
CA ASP A 12 38.39 -37.81 -9.01
C ASP A 12 37.95 -36.92 -7.85
N SER A 13 36.96 -36.05 -8.12
CA SER A 13 35.91 -35.70 -7.13
C SER A 13 34.70 -34.93 -7.69
N GLU A 14 34.43 -34.91 -8.99
CA GLU A 14 33.13 -34.40 -9.48
C GLU A 14 32.10 -35.53 -9.44
N LEU A 15 31.22 -35.49 -8.42
CA LEU A 15 30.07 -36.39 -8.30
C LEU A 15 29.27 -36.38 -9.61
N ARG A 16 28.99 -37.57 -10.16
CA ARG A 16 28.24 -37.69 -11.42
C ARG A 16 26.88 -36.96 -11.30
N PRO A 17 26.40 -36.27 -12.35
CA PRO A 17 25.12 -35.54 -12.32
C PRO A 17 23.91 -36.36 -11.88
N ASP A 18 23.92 -37.67 -12.17
CA ASP A 18 22.85 -38.61 -11.77
C ASP A 18 22.86 -38.91 -10.26
N THR A 19 24.05 -38.99 -9.66
CA THR A 19 24.24 -39.14 -8.22
C THR A 19 23.75 -37.91 -7.47
N LEU A 20 23.99 -36.72 -8.02
CA LEU A 20 23.48 -35.46 -7.45
C LEU A 20 21.95 -35.39 -7.48
N ASP A 21 21.30 -35.91 -8.52
CA ASP A 21 19.84 -35.98 -8.59
C ASP A 21 19.24 -37.02 -7.64
N GLN A 22 19.92 -38.14 -7.40
CA GLN A 22 19.51 -39.12 -6.39
C GLN A 22 19.62 -38.55 -4.97
N LEU A 23 20.74 -37.88 -4.65
CA LEU A 23 20.94 -37.20 -3.38
C LEU A 23 19.84 -36.15 -3.14
N TYR A 24 19.56 -35.33 -4.15
CA TYR A 24 18.51 -34.32 -4.07
C TYR A 24 17.12 -34.93 -3.85
N LYS A 25 16.80 -36.07 -4.48
CA LYS A 25 15.53 -36.76 -4.23
C LYS A 25 15.40 -37.24 -2.79
N GLY A 26 16.48 -37.71 -2.18
CA GLY A 26 16.52 -38.06 -0.75
C GLY A 26 16.28 -36.84 0.13
N GLN A 27 17.04 -35.77 -0.10
CA GLN A 27 16.91 -34.50 0.63
C GLN A 27 15.52 -33.87 0.48
N LEU A 28 14.92 -33.98 -0.69
CA LEU A 28 13.56 -33.50 -0.96
C LEU A 28 12.50 -34.19 -0.12
N SER A 29 12.63 -35.50 0.10
CA SER A 29 11.66 -36.26 0.89
C SER A 29 11.71 -35.81 2.36
N GLU A 30 12.91 -35.72 2.91
CA GLU A 30 13.18 -35.24 4.26
C GLU A 30 12.72 -33.80 4.47
N MET A 31 13.03 -32.92 3.51
CA MET A 31 12.68 -31.52 3.59
C MET A 31 11.17 -31.27 3.50
N ARG A 32 10.43 -32.07 2.71
CA ARG A 32 8.97 -32.00 2.70
C ARG A 32 8.39 -32.33 4.07
N GLU A 33 8.87 -33.39 4.71
CA GLU A 33 8.41 -33.78 6.04
C GLU A 33 8.71 -32.70 7.09
N LEU A 34 9.91 -32.12 7.06
CA LEU A 34 10.32 -31.06 7.99
C LEU A 34 9.52 -29.77 7.81
N VAL A 35 9.31 -29.32 6.57
CA VAL A 35 8.54 -28.10 6.29
C VAL A 35 7.08 -28.24 6.73
N PHE A 36 6.49 -29.42 6.59
CA PHE A 36 5.12 -29.67 7.06
C PHE A 36 4.99 -29.81 8.57
N ARG A 37 6.01 -30.35 9.27
CA ARG A 37 5.97 -30.55 10.72
C ARG A 37 6.38 -29.32 11.52
N ASN A 38 7.37 -28.56 11.04
CA ASN A 38 8.08 -27.56 11.83
C ASN A 38 8.05 -26.15 11.22
N GLY A 39 7.53 -25.96 10.01
CA GLY A 39 7.57 -24.68 9.31
C GLY A 39 6.49 -23.70 9.77
N GLU A 40 6.87 -22.45 10.05
CA GLU A 40 5.90 -21.35 10.16
C GLU A 40 5.22 -21.06 8.81
N PRO A 41 3.98 -20.53 8.79
CA PRO A 41 3.26 -20.23 7.54
C PRO A 41 4.01 -19.32 6.55
N SER A 42 4.83 -18.38 7.05
CA SER A 42 5.69 -17.52 6.21
C SER A 42 6.79 -18.32 5.52
N ASP A 43 7.40 -19.25 6.25
CA ASP A 43 8.57 -20.01 5.83
C ASP A 43 8.19 -21.17 4.91
N ILE A 44 7.01 -21.78 5.12
CA ILE A 44 6.42 -22.76 4.19
C ILE A 44 6.34 -22.17 2.77
N ASN A 45 5.88 -20.93 2.65
CA ASN A 45 5.76 -20.27 1.35
C ASN A 45 7.13 -20.00 0.70
N LEU A 46 8.15 -19.64 1.49
CA LEU A 46 9.51 -19.46 1.02
C LEU A 46 10.15 -20.81 0.60
N CYS A 47 10.03 -21.86 1.42
CA CYS A 47 10.46 -23.21 1.09
C CYS A 47 9.86 -23.70 -0.23
N LEU A 48 8.55 -23.48 -0.45
CA LEU A 48 7.90 -23.87 -1.70
C LEU A 48 8.46 -23.13 -2.92
N LYS A 49 8.82 -21.85 -2.79
CA LYS A 49 9.46 -21.07 -3.87
C LYS A 49 10.86 -21.60 -4.18
N TRP A 50 11.67 -21.86 -3.16
CA TRP A 50 13.01 -22.41 -3.31
C TRP A 50 13.00 -23.84 -3.89
N LEU A 51 12.09 -24.69 -3.41
CA LEU A 51 11.86 -26.02 -3.96
C LEU A 51 11.54 -25.99 -5.46
N ARG A 52 10.69 -25.06 -5.91
CA ARG A 52 10.41 -24.87 -7.35
C ARG A 52 11.66 -24.45 -8.12
N ARG A 53 12.53 -23.61 -7.53
CA ARG A 53 13.79 -23.19 -8.15
C ARG A 53 14.79 -24.34 -8.23
N PHE A 54 14.94 -25.13 -7.17
CA PHE A 54 15.81 -26.31 -7.11
C PHE A 54 15.38 -27.38 -8.11
N ASN A 55 14.08 -27.61 -8.26
CA ASN A 55 13.54 -28.53 -9.28
C ASN A 55 13.80 -28.08 -10.73
N LYS A 56 14.09 -26.79 -10.93
CA LYS A 56 14.42 -26.20 -12.24
C LYS A 56 15.92 -25.95 -12.43
N ALA A 57 16.78 -26.43 -11.53
CA ALA A 57 18.22 -26.26 -11.65
C ALA A 57 18.74 -26.93 -12.94
N CYS A 58 19.55 -26.22 -13.72
CA CYS A 58 20.24 -26.77 -14.88
C CYS A 58 21.41 -27.68 -14.44
N THR A 59 22.00 -28.40 -15.39
CA THR A 59 23.11 -29.33 -15.11
C THR A 59 24.29 -28.68 -14.41
N SER A 60 24.62 -27.43 -14.74
CA SER A 60 25.65 -26.63 -14.07
C SER A 60 25.32 -26.31 -12.62
N ASP A 61 24.04 -26.26 -12.27
CA ASP A 61 23.53 -25.77 -10.98
C ASP A 61 23.23 -26.91 -9.98
N LYS A 62 23.43 -28.17 -10.38
CA LYS A 62 23.04 -29.34 -9.57
C LYS A 62 23.82 -29.45 -8.27
N PHE A 63 25.09 -29.07 -8.29
CA PHE A 63 25.93 -29.11 -7.09
C PHE A 63 25.49 -28.03 -6.09
N ALA A 64 25.35 -26.78 -6.52
CA ALA A 64 24.87 -25.71 -5.65
C ALA A 64 23.44 -25.95 -5.17
N ARG A 65 22.57 -26.55 -6.00
CA ARG A 65 21.25 -27.00 -5.57
C ARG A 65 21.32 -27.91 -4.35
N ASN A 66 22.15 -28.95 -4.39
CA ASN A 66 22.24 -29.90 -3.28
C ASN A 66 22.82 -29.25 -2.02
N CYS A 67 23.83 -28.39 -2.18
CA CYS A 67 24.42 -27.64 -1.07
C CYS A 67 23.39 -26.71 -0.40
N LEU A 68 22.68 -25.92 -1.20
CA LEU A 68 21.64 -25.01 -0.71
C LEU A 68 20.43 -25.77 -0.16
N CYS A 69 20.07 -26.93 -0.72
CA CYS A 69 19.04 -27.79 -0.15
C CYS A 69 19.44 -28.31 1.23
N THR A 70 20.70 -28.71 1.40
CA THR A 70 21.25 -29.14 2.71
C THR A 70 21.20 -28.01 3.73
N LEU A 71 21.61 -26.80 3.33
CA LEU A 71 21.56 -25.61 4.18
C LEU A 71 20.11 -25.26 4.56
N MET A 72 19.17 -25.32 3.62
CA MET A 72 17.76 -25.05 3.87
C MET A 72 17.16 -26.08 4.85
N THR A 73 17.47 -27.36 4.66
CA THR A 73 17.06 -28.44 5.58
C THR A 73 17.58 -28.19 6.99
N HIS A 74 18.84 -27.75 7.13
CA HIS A 74 19.44 -27.44 8.42
C HIS A 74 18.77 -26.26 9.12
N GLN A 75 18.57 -25.14 8.43
CA GLN A 75 17.93 -23.97 9.02
C GLN A 75 16.52 -24.29 9.52
N ILE A 76 15.73 -25.06 8.75
CA ILE A 76 14.40 -25.49 9.19
C ILE A 76 14.47 -26.47 10.38
N ARG A 77 15.45 -27.37 10.41
CA ARG A 77 15.57 -28.37 11.48
C ARG A 77 16.06 -27.76 12.79
N GLU A 78 17.15 -27.00 12.74
CA GLU A 78 17.89 -26.55 13.92
C GLU A 78 17.50 -25.15 14.37
N LEU A 79 17.19 -24.25 13.43
CA LEU A 79 16.85 -22.85 13.72
C LEU A 79 15.34 -22.60 13.72
N ALA A 80 14.54 -23.56 13.24
CA ALA A 80 13.08 -23.46 13.06
C ALA A 80 12.62 -22.25 12.22
N CYS A 81 13.54 -21.58 11.52
CA CYS A 81 13.26 -20.46 10.64
C CYS A 81 14.23 -20.41 9.47
N LEU A 82 13.83 -19.77 8.38
CA LEU A 82 14.72 -19.47 7.26
C LEU A 82 15.48 -18.15 7.48
N ALA A 83 16.76 -18.17 7.16
CA ALA A 83 17.63 -16.99 7.13
C ALA A 83 18.14 -16.73 5.70
N GLU A 84 19.04 -15.76 5.54
CA GLU A 84 19.76 -15.59 4.29
C GLU A 84 20.49 -16.91 3.91
N PRO A 85 20.52 -17.29 2.62
CA PRO A 85 20.08 -16.53 1.46
C PRO A 85 18.57 -16.67 1.12
N PHE A 86 17.80 -17.43 1.90
CA PHE A 86 16.46 -17.87 1.53
C PHE A 86 15.37 -16.81 1.73
N THR A 87 15.59 -15.88 2.67
CA THR A 87 14.71 -14.74 2.96
C THR A 87 14.73 -13.68 1.86
N ASN A 88 15.86 -13.50 1.17
CA ASN A 88 15.97 -12.57 0.05
C ASN A 88 15.48 -13.17 -1.26
N LEU A 89 14.23 -12.87 -1.62
CA LEU A 89 13.60 -13.36 -2.86
C LEU A 89 14.31 -12.92 -4.15
N ASN A 90 15.14 -11.86 -4.13
CA ASN A 90 15.93 -11.49 -5.30
C ASN A 90 16.95 -12.57 -5.67
N ASN A 91 17.35 -13.41 -4.71
CA ASN A 91 18.24 -14.55 -4.95
C ASN A 91 17.58 -15.65 -5.80
N CYS A 92 16.24 -15.75 -5.83
CA CYS A 92 15.56 -16.75 -6.68
C CYS A 92 15.82 -16.54 -8.18
N GLY A 93 16.18 -15.32 -8.61
CA GLY A 93 16.52 -14.97 -9.98
C GLY A 93 18.01 -15.13 -10.33
N ARG A 94 18.86 -15.48 -9.37
CA ARG A 94 20.32 -15.62 -9.55
C ARG A 94 20.69 -17.08 -9.87
N SER A 95 21.91 -17.30 -10.36
CA SER A 95 22.48 -18.65 -10.47
C SER A 95 22.76 -19.21 -9.07
N LEU A 96 22.51 -20.51 -8.87
CA LEU A 96 22.67 -21.12 -7.55
C LEU A 96 24.13 -21.09 -7.09
N GLU A 97 25.06 -21.22 -8.02
CA GLU A 97 26.51 -21.13 -7.82
C GLU A 97 26.93 -19.75 -7.34
N SER A 98 26.32 -18.68 -7.85
CA SER A 98 26.63 -17.33 -7.37
C SER A 98 26.17 -17.14 -5.94
N ILE A 99 25.00 -17.69 -5.58
CA ILE A 99 24.46 -17.61 -4.23
C ILE A 99 25.35 -18.41 -3.27
N LEU A 100 25.79 -19.59 -3.69
CA LEU A 100 26.68 -20.45 -2.90
C LEU A 100 28.03 -19.76 -2.62
N ARG A 101 28.59 -19.04 -3.59
CA ARG A 101 29.84 -18.27 -3.42
C ARG A 101 29.67 -17.07 -2.48
N ASP A 102 28.48 -16.50 -2.42
CA ASP A 102 28.18 -15.31 -1.63
C ASP A 102 27.71 -15.64 -0.20
N LEU A 103 27.60 -16.93 0.15
CA LEU A 103 27.31 -17.34 1.53
C LEU A 103 28.35 -16.79 2.50
N ASP A 104 27.93 -16.51 3.72
CA ASP A 104 28.85 -16.16 4.81
C ASP A 104 29.72 -17.37 5.24
N GLU A 105 30.78 -17.09 5.98
CA GLU A 105 31.74 -18.10 6.45
C GLU A 105 31.04 -19.23 7.23
N GLN A 106 30.07 -18.87 8.09
CA GLN A 106 29.33 -19.80 8.93
C GLN A 106 28.47 -20.78 8.11
N SER A 107 27.74 -20.27 7.11
CA SER A 107 26.93 -21.11 6.23
C SER A 107 27.77 -21.98 5.31
N ARG A 108 28.98 -21.53 4.92
CA ARG A 108 29.92 -22.33 4.11
C ARG A 108 30.49 -23.52 4.90
N THR A 109 30.91 -23.30 6.15
CA THR A 109 31.44 -24.37 7.01
C THR A 109 30.44 -25.53 7.13
N TYR A 110 29.15 -25.20 7.34
CA TYR A 110 28.10 -26.21 7.46
C TYR A 110 27.88 -27.04 6.19
N VAL A 111 27.87 -26.37 5.02
CA VAL A 111 27.75 -27.03 3.72
C VAL A 111 28.95 -27.96 3.49
N SER A 112 30.15 -27.56 3.88
CA SER A 112 31.37 -28.35 3.73
C SER A 112 31.41 -29.58 4.65
N GLU A 113 31.05 -29.45 5.93
CA GLU A 113 31.02 -30.57 6.89
C GLU A 113 30.00 -31.64 6.51
N SER A 114 28.82 -31.21 6.04
CA SER A 114 27.78 -32.13 5.56
C SER A 114 28.26 -32.93 4.34
N LEU A 115 29.00 -32.29 3.43
CA LEU A 115 29.47 -32.92 2.18
C LEU A 115 30.53 -34.00 2.42
N GLU A 116 31.44 -33.80 3.37
CA GLU A 116 32.46 -34.78 3.74
C GLU A 116 31.86 -36.02 4.42
N THR A 117 30.79 -35.82 5.18
CA THR A 117 30.01 -36.93 5.77
C THR A 117 29.40 -37.83 4.68
N PHE A 118 28.94 -37.26 3.57
CA PHE A 118 28.41 -38.03 2.42
C PHE A 118 29.48 -38.77 1.62
N LYS A 119 30.72 -38.26 1.54
CA LYS A 119 31.84 -38.99 0.90
C LYS A 119 32.28 -40.21 1.73
N SER A 120 32.18 -40.13 3.05
CA SER A 120 32.66 -41.16 3.97
C SER A 120 31.79 -42.44 4.02
N HIS A 121 30.56 -42.42 3.51
CA HIS A 121 29.65 -43.58 3.52
C HIS A 121 29.78 -44.57 2.34
N SER A 122 30.82 -44.45 1.50
CA SER A 122 31.09 -45.42 0.41
C SER A 122 32.14 -46.50 0.74
N MET A 123 32.65 -46.58 1.98
CA MET A 123 33.60 -47.61 2.38
C MET A 123 33.05 -48.42 3.56
N ILE A 124 32.43 -49.56 3.25
CA ILE A 124 32.13 -50.63 4.22
C ILE A 124 33.46 -51.35 4.52
N PRO A 125 33.99 -51.36 5.75
CA PRO A 125 35.09 -52.24 6.09
C PRO A 125 34.55 -53.65 6.36
N LEU A 126 35.06 -54.63 5.61
CA LEU A 126 34.94 -56.06 5.92
C LEU A 126 35.54 -56.35 7.32
N PRO A 127 34.95 -57.26 8.11
CA PRO A 127 35.57 -57.69 9.36
C PRO A 127 36.78 -58.59 9.07
N PRO A 128 37.92 -58.43 9.77
CA PRO A 128 39.06 -59.31 9.61
C PRO A 128 38.84 -60.63 10.36
N ASP A 129 39.05 -61.73 9.63
CA ASP A 129 39.20 -63.08 10.17
C ASP A 129 40.36 -63.14 11.19
N ILE A 130 40.08 -63.61 12.40
CA ILE A 130 41.09 -63.88 13.42
C ILE A 130 41.41 -65.37 13.40
N TYR A 131 42.63 -65.68 12.97
CA TYR A 131 43.28 -66.99 13.08
C TYR A 131 43.79 -67.25 14.52
N TYR A 132 43.59 -68.48 14.99
CA TYR A 132 44.11 -69.02 16.25
C TYR A 132 45.63 -69.23 16.26
N LYS A 133 46.31 -68.76 17.32
CA LYS A 133 47.41 -69.42 18.08
C LYS A 133 47.94 -68.40 19.10
N ASN A 134 48.11 -68.67 20.39
CA ASN A 134 49.06 -69.61 20.96
C ASN A 134 48.94 -69.54 22.50
N ARG A 135 49.21 -70.65 23.18
CA ARG A 135 49.17 -70.80 24.64
C ARG A 135 50.46 -70.23 25.26
N ASN A 136 50.30 -69.31 26.22
CA ASN A 136 51.05 -69.17 27.48
C ASN A 136 50.94 -67.70 27.95
N CYS A 137 49.86 -67.36 28.67
CA CYS A 137 49.84 -66.22 29.60
C CYS A 137 48.56 -66.28 30.47
N ASP A 138 48.58 -67.10 31.52
CA ASP A 138 47.40 -67.38 32.35
C ASP A 138 47.16 -66.33 33.46
N VAL A 139 47.97 -65.26 33.52
CA VAL A 139 47.85 -64.19 34.54
C VAL A 139 47.68 -62.81 33.90
N GLU A 140 48.36 -62.52 32.78
CA GLU A 140 48.20 -61.25 32.05
C GLU A 140 46.82 -61.15 31.37
N ALA A 141 46.28 -62.26 30.86
CA ALA A 141 44.95 -62.30 30.26
C ALA A 141 43.84 -62.06 31.31
N GLU A 142 44.01 -62.56 32.52
CA GLU A 142 43.07 -62.37 33.62
C GLU A 142 43.11 -60.93 34.15
N CYS A 143 44.30 -60.32 34.28
CA CYS A 143 44.45 -58.90 34.60
C CYS A 143 43.81 -58.00 33.52
N HIS A 144 44.06 -58.28 32.24
CA HIS A 144 43.45 -57.54 31.13
C HIS A 144 41.92 -57.70 31.09
N TYR A 145 41.39 -58.89 31.41
CA TYR A 145 39.96 -59.13 31.51
C TYR A 145 39.33 -58.33 32.65
N ASN A 146 39.96 -58.29 33.82
CA ASN A 146 39.49 -57.50 34.96
C ASN A 146 39.52 -55.99 34.67
N ASP A 147 40.57 -55.48 34.00
CA ASP A 147 40.64 -54.09 33.55
C ASP A 147 39.55 -53.75 32.52
N LEU A 148 39.28 -54.66 31.59
CA LEU A 148 38.22 -54.49 30.59
C LEU A 148 36.83 -54.50 31.25
N ASN A 149 36.61 -55.38 32.23
CA ASN A 149 35.37 -55.44 32.99
C ASN A 149 35.17 -54.17 33.82
N ALA A 150 36.21 -53.68 34.49
CA ALA A 150 36.18 -52.41 35.22
C ALA A 150 35.85 -51.22 34.30
N LYS A 151 36.45 -51.16 33.10
CA LYS A 151 36.10 -50.15 32.08
C LYS A 151 34.67 -50.30 31.59
N THR A 152 34.19 -51.53 31.41
CA THR A 152 32.81 -51.79 30.99
C THR A 152 31.83 -51.31 32.05
N THR A 153 32.03 -51.64 33.32
CA THR A 153 31.22 -51.13 34.44
C THR A 153 31.28 -49.60 34.55
N GLN A 154 32.44 -48.99 34.32
CA GLN A 154 32.58 -47.54 34.30
C GLN A 154 31.77 -46.90 33.17
N LEU A 155 31.84 -47.46 31.95
CA LEU A 155 31.07 -46.99 30.80
C LEU A 155 29.56 -47.19 31.01
N GLU A 156 29.15 -48.30 31.62
CA GLU A 156 27.75 -48.54 31.99
C GLU A 156 27.23 -47.49 32.98
N ALA A 157 28.02 -47.14 34.00
CA ALA A 157 27.68 -46.08 34.94
C ALA A 157 27.57 -44.70 34.26
N GLN A 158 28.47 -44.40 33.31
CA GLN A 158 28.41 -43.16 32.52
C GLN A 158 27.17 -43.14 31.60
N LEU A 159 26.85 -44.25 30.96
CA LEU A 159 25.65 -44.37 30.13
C LEU A 159 24.38 -44.16 30.95
N GLN A 160 24.30 -44.72 32.16
CA GLN A 160 23.18 -44.47 33.06
C GLN A 160 23.09 -42.99 33.46
N ALA A 161 24.21 -42.36 33.81
CA ALA A 161 24.23 -40.93 34.16
C ALA A 161 23.74 -40.04 33.01
N LEU A 162 24.19 -40.31 31.77
CA LEU A 162 23.74 -39.60 30.58
C LEU A 162 22.25 -39.85 30.29
N GLN A 163 21.73 -41.06 30.52
CA GLN A 163 20.30 -41.35 30.38
C GLN A 163 19.44 -40.56 31.37
N PHE A 164 19.91 -40.39 32.62
CA PHE A 164 19.24 -39.53 33.60
C PHE A 164 19.26 -38.07 33.15
N GLU A 165 20.39 -37.56 32.66
CA GLU A 165 20.50 -36.19 32.16
C GLU A 165 19.57 -35.95 30.96
N ILE A 166 19.50 -36.88 29.99
CA ILE A 166 18.57 -36.79 28.86
C ILE A 166 17.11 -36.73 29.35
N THR A 167 16.77 -37.53 30.36
CA THR A 167 15.40 -37.57 30.92
C THR A 167 15.07 -36.25 31.62
N GLU A 168 16.01 -35.71 32.40
CA GLU A 168 15.87 -34.41 33.05
C GLU A 168 15.71 -33.27 32.04
N LYS A 169 16.57 -33.20 31.02
CA LYS A 169 16.47 -32.20 29.95
C LYS A 169 15.19 -32.34 29.14
N SER A 170 14.73 -33.57 28.89
CA SER A 170 13.45 -33.83 28.24
C SER A 170 12.27 -33.29 29.06
N ALA A 171 12.28 -33.50 30.37
CA ALA A 171 11.26 -32.96 31.28
C ALA A 171 11.27 -31.43 31.33
N GLU A 172 12.44 -30.80 31.39
CA GLU A 172 12.53 -29.33 31.37
C GLU A 172 12.11 -28.75 30.01
N ASN A 173 12.45 -29.40 28.90
CA ASN A 173 12.01 -28.97 27.57
C ASN A 173 10.48 -29.05 27.45
N ALA A 174 9.85 -30.10 27.99
CA ALA A 174 8.40 -30.20 28.05
C ALA A 174 7.78 -29.06 28.88
N ARG A 175 8.40 -28.68 30.00
CA ARG A 175 7.96 -27.56 30.85
C ARG A 175 8.07 -26.21 30.14
N LEU A 176 9.19 -25.97 29.46
CA LEU A 176 9.41 -24.74 28.68
C LEU A 176 8.44 -24.63 27.51
N LYS A 177 8.12 -25.75 26.86
CA LYS A 177 7.11 -25.80 25.78
C LYS A 177 5.72 -25.43 26.30
N ASP A 178 5.26 -25.99 27.41
CA ASP A 178 3.99 -25.63 28.04
C ASP A 178 3.96 -24.14 28.43
N LEU A 179 5.07 -23.61 28.96
CA LEU A 179 5.17 -22.20 29.28
C LEU A 179 5.08 -21.29 28.02
N ALA A 180 5.76 -21.67 26.93
CA ALA A 180 5.69 -20.95 25.67
C ALA A 180 4.27 -20.95 25.08
N GLU A 181 3.59 -22.10 25.10
CA GLU A 181 2.20 -22.24 24.65
C GLU A 181 1.26 -21.32 25.46
N ARG A 182 1.43 -21.24 26.79
CA ARG A 182 0.66 -20.31 27.64
C ARG A 182 0.90 -18.85 27.27
N TYR A 183 2.15 -18.45 27.03
CA TYR A 183 2.46 -17.08 26.62
C TYR A 183 1.89 -16.74 25.25
N CYS A 184 1.92 -17.67 24.29
CA CYS A 184 1.27 -17.50 22.99
C CYS A 184 -0.24 -17.30 23.16
N PHE A 185 -0.90 -18.13 23.96
CA PHE A 185 -2.33 -18.00 24.22
C PHE A 185 -2.69 -16.67 24.90
N GLU A 186 -1.90 -16.22 25.87
CA GLU A 186 -2.12 -14.92 26.51
C GLU A 186 -1.93 -13.74 25.55
N LYS A 187 -0.92 -13.83 24.68
CA LYS A 187 -0.67 -12.84 23.63
C LYS A 187 -1.87 -12.75 22.70
N ASP A 188 -2.33 -13.87 22.16
CA ASP A 188 -3.48 -13.92 21.24
C ASP A 188 -4.75 -13.38 21.90
N ARG A 189 -4.97 -13.70 23.17
CA ARG A 189 -6.09 -13.16 23.95
C ARG A 189 -6.02 -11.64 24.10
N LYS A 190 -4.83 -11.09 24.38
CA LYS A 190 -4.62 -9.63 24.50
C LYS A 190 -4.78 -8.94 23.14
N GLU A 191 -4.29 -9.53 22.07
CA GLU A 191 -4.42 -9.02 20.71
C GLU A 191 -5.89 -8.97 20.28
N MET A 192 -6.64 -10.05 20.51
CA MET A 192 -8.09 -10.08 20.27
C MET A 192 -8.83 -9.02 21.10
N HIS A 193 -8.44 -8.80 22.36
CA HIS A 193 -9.02 -7.75 23.19
C HIS A 193 -8.74 -6.33 22.63
N LEU A 194 -7.50 -6.07 22.19
CA LEU A 194 -7.14 -4.82 21.54
C LEU A 194 -7.94 -4.58 20.26
N ASP A 195 -8.13 -5.60 19.43
CA ASP A 195 -8.90 -5.47 18.21
C ASP A 195 -10.39 -5.23 18.48
N ASN A 196 -10.94 -5.82 19.53
CA ASN A 196 -12.29 -5.53 19.98
C ASN A 196 -12.44 -4.08 20.46
N ILE A 197 -11.46 -3.56 21.21
CA ILE A 197 -11.43 -2.14 21.63
C ILE A 197 -11.37 -1.23 20.40
N LYS A 198 -10.44 -1.48 19.47
CA LYS A 198 -10.34 -0.69 18.22
C LYS A 198 -11.65 -0.68 17.45
N LYS A 199 -12.29 -1.85 17.28
CA LYS A 199 -13.55 -1.97 16.56
C LYS A 199 -14.65 -1.16 17.22
N ALA A 200 -14.81 -1.27 18.53
CA ALA A 200 -15.84 -0.56 19.26
C ALA A 200 -15.60 0.96 19.29
N ILE A 201 -14.35 1.42 19.37
CA ILE A 201 -13.97 2.84 19.19
C ILE A 201 -14.40 3.33 17.80
N LEU A 202 -14.04 2.60 16.74
CA LEU A 202 -14.37 2.98 15.36
C LEU A 202 -15.88 3.02 15.10
N ASP A 203 -16.61 2.03 15.62
CA ASP A 203 -18.06 1.97 15.49
C ASP A 203 -18.74 3.09 16.30
N GLY A 204 -18.23 3.44 17.47
CA GLY A 204 -18.66 4.59 18.26
C GLY A 204 -18.48 5.93 17.52
N ILE A 205 -17.30 6.14 16.92
CA ILE A 205 -17.03 7.33 16.10
C ILE A 205 -17.98 7.39 14.90
N ARG A 206 -18.18 6.28 14.18
CA ARG A 206 -19.11 6.22 13.04
C ARG A 206 -20.54 6.55 13.44
N ALA A 207 -21.03 5.96 14.54
CA ALA A 207 -22.37 6.23 15.03
C ALA A 207 -22.55 7.71 15.38
N LYS A 208 -21.54 8.34 16.00
CA LYS A 208 -21.59 9.76 16.33
C LYS A 208 -21.59 10.65 15.10
N LEU A 209 -20.77 10.35 14.10
CA LEU A 209 -20.73 11.08 12.83
C LEU A 209 -22.06 10.96 12.05
N LEU A 210 -22.69 9.78 12.04
CA LEU A 210 -24.01 9.59 11.43
C LEU A 210 -25.08 10.40 12.18
N ALA A 211 -25.08 10.38 13.52
CA ALA A 211 -26.01 11.18 14.32
C ALA A 211 -25.84 12.69 14.08
N MET A 212 -24.61 13.15 13.83
CA MET A 212 -24.34 14.55 13.46
C MET A 212 -24.89 14.92 12.09
N GLU A 213 -24.88 14.00 11.12
CA GLU A 213 -25.48 14.22 9.80
C GLU A 213 -27.00 14.41 9.91
N GLU A 214 -27.66 13.59 10.75
CA GLU A 214 -29.11 13.63 10.93
C GLU A 214 -29.59 14.85 11.74
N THR A 215 -28.91 15.19 12.83
CA THR A 215 -29.33 16.26 13.76
C THR A 215 -28.75 17.63 13.43
N GLY A 216 -27.78 17.68 12.52
CA GLY A 216 -27.00 18.86 12.19
C GLY A 216 -25.97 19.22 13.26
N ILE A 217 -24.99 20.05 12.88
CA ILE A 217 -23.86 20.47 13.73
C ILE A 217 -24.29 21.57 14.70
N ARG A 218 -25.32 21.32 15.51
CA ARG A 218 -25.84 22.30 16.49
C ARG A 218 -25.49 21.93 17.94
N SER A 219 -25.11 20.68 18.20
CA SER A 219 -24.71 20.19 19.53
C SER A 219 -23.19 20.21 19.73
N GLN A 220 -22.79 20.22 20.99
CA GLN A 220 -21.40 20.05 21.44
C GLN A 220 -20.82 18.74 20.86
N LEU A 221 -19.62 18.84 20.29
CA LEU A 221 -18.95 17.70 19.67
C LEU A 221 -18.14 16.95 20.71
N ASN A 222 -18.81 16.07 21.46
CA ASN A 222 -18.17 15.24 22.48
C ASN A 222 -17.79 13.86 21.89
N ILE A 223 -17.03 13.86 20.79
CA ILE A 223 -16.70 12.62 20.07
C ILE A 223 -15.73 11.78 20.89
N PHE A 224 -14.65 12.40 21.37
CA PHE A 224 -13.61 11.70 22.12
C PHE A 224 -14.13 11.28 23.48
N GLU A 225 -14.79 12.17 24.22
CA GLU A 225 -15.35 11.85 25.52
C GLU A 225 -16.34 10.68 25.44
N ASP A 226 -17.32 10.73 24.52
CA ASP A 226 -18.32 9.65 24.40
C ASP A 226 -17.70 8.33 23.95
N THR A 227 -16.67 8.37 23.10
CA THR A 227 -16.00 7.16 22.59
C THR A 227 -15.19 6.47 23.69
N PHE A 228 -14.52 7.24 24.55
CA PHE A 228 -13.58 6.71 25.53
C PHE A 228 -14.16 6.54 26.94
N ARG A 229 -15.35 7.10 27.23
CA ARG A 229 -16.03 6.98 28.54
C ARG A 229 -16.23 5.53 29.01
N HIS A 230 -16.31 4.58 28.09
CA HIS A 230 -16.47 3.16 28.41
C HIS A 230 -15.17 2.42 28.73
N TYR A 231 -14.00 3.05 28.51
CA TYR A 231 -12.70 2.41 28.64
C TYR A 231 -11.84 3.00 29.77
N ALA A 232 -12.19 4.18 30.27
CA ALA A 232 -11.44 4.86 31.31
C ALA A 232 -12.39 5.56 32.30
N ASP A 233 -12.18 5.26 33.58
CA ASP A 233 -12.80 5.97 34.71
C ASP A 233 -11.88 7.07 35.27
N ASP A 234 -10.72 7.29 34.64
CA ASP A 234 -9.74 8.28 35.06
C ASP A 234 -10.20 9.69 34.65
N GLU A 235 -10.52 10.51 35.65
CA GLU A 235 -11.00 11.88 35.48
C GLU A 235 -9.95 12.80 34.82
N GLU A 236 -8.66 12.58 35.08
CA GLU A 236 -7.59 13.36 34.44
C GLU A 236 -7.55 13.09 32.94
N PHE A 237 -7.65 11.82 32.56
CA PHE A 237 -7.75 11.41 31.17
C PHE A 237 -9.03 11.95 30.50
N MET A 238 -10.18 11.89 31.18
CA MET A 238 -11.44 12.42 30.65
C MET A 238 -11.41 13.94 30.45
N GLU A 239 -10.70 14.69 31.30
CA GLU A 239 -10.48 16.13 31.10
C GLU A 239 -9.61 16.42 29.86
N ILE A 240 -8.58 15.60 29.60
CA ILE A 240 -7.78 15.72 28.37
C ILE A 240 -8.67 15.49 27.14
N LEU A 241 -9.55 14.49 27.16
CA LEU A 241 -10.47 14.22 26.05
C LEU A 241 -11.45 15.36 25.81
N ARG A 242 -12.00 15.95 26.88
CA ARG A 242 -12.85 17.16 26.78
C ARG A 242 -12.12 18.33 26.13
N ARG A 243 -10.82 18.51 26.39
CA ARG A 243 -10.01 19.53 25.71
C ARG A 243 -9.88 19.23 24.22
N TYR A 244 -9.62 17.97 23.84
CA TYR A 244 -9.58 17.58 22.43
C TYR A 244 -10.91 17.77 21.72
N ASP A 245 -12.03 17.46 22.38
CA ASP A 245 -13.37 17.72 21.84
C ASP A 245 -13.61 19.21 21.61
N ASN A 246 -13.22 20.07 22.56
CA ASN A 246 -13.31 21.53 22.40
C ASN A 246 -12.42 22.03 21.26
N ASP A 247 -11.17 21.57 21.17
CA ASP A 247 -10.25 21.95 20.10
C ASP A 247 -10.76 21.51 18.73
N PHE A 248 -11.28 20.28 18.65
CA PHE A 248 -11.89 19.75 17.45
C PHE A 248 -13.12 20.57 17.04
N GLN A 249 -13.99 20.91 17.99
CA GLN A 249 -15.14 21.78 17.74
C GLN A 249 -14.73 23.16 17.24
N ASN A 250 -13.68 23.76 17.79
CA ASN A 250 -13.15 25.05 17.33
C ASN A 250 -12.60 24.97 15.90
N ILE A 251 -11.86 23.91 15.57
CA ILE A 251 -11.35 23.66 14.21
C ILE A 251 -12.52 23.52 13.23
N PHE A 252 -13.52 22.71 13.60
CA PHE A 252 -14.72 22.50 12.78
C PHE A 252 -15.48 23.80 12.56
N ALA A 253 -15.76 24.56 13.62
CA ALA A 253 -16.45 25.84 13.53
C ALA A 253 -15.71 26.83 12.62
N LYS A 254 -14.38 26.90 12.73
CA LYS A 254 -13.54 27.75 11.88
C LYS A 254 -13.60 27.33 10.41
N TYR A 255 -13.53 26.04 10.14
CA TYR A 255 -13.63 25.49 8.78
C TYR A 255 -15.00 25.77 8.15
N PHE A 256 -16.08 25.49 8.88
CA PHE A 256 -17.44 25.75 8.42
C PHE A 256 -17.68 27.23 8.15
N LYS A 257 -17.19 28.11 9.04
CA LYS A 257 -17.28 29.56 8.83
C LYS A 257 -16.55 29.99 7.55
N LEU A 258 -15.32 29.52 7.34
CA LEU A 258 -14.54 29.84 6.15
C LEU A 258 -15.24 29.39 4.86
N GLU A 259 -15.75 28.16 4.83
CA GLU A 259 -16.44 27.62 3.67
C GLU A 259 -17.80 28.31 3.44
N PHE A 260 -18.50 28.66 4.51
CA PHE A 260 -19.73 29.46 4.44
C PHE A 260 -19.46 30.85 3.85
N ASP A 261 -18.44 31.55 4.35
CA ASP A 261 -18.06 32.88 3.86
C ASP A 261 -17.62 32.84 2.40
N LYS A 262 -16.89 31.79 1.99
CA LYS A 262 -16.52 31.54 0.59
C LYS A 262 -17.75 31.38 -0.30
N ARG A 263 -18.71 30.53 0.08
CA ARG A 263 -19.96 30.33 -0.67
C ARG A 263 -20.80 31.61 -0.73
N LYS A 264 -20.91 32.32 0.40
CA LYS A 264 -21.60 33.61 0.50
C LYS A 264 -20.99 34.63 -0.46
N SER A 265 -19.66 34.71 -0.55
CA SER A 265 -18.94 35.59 -1.48
C SER A 265 -19.26 35.26 -2.94
N VAL A 266 -19.24 33.97 -3.31
CA VAL A 266 -19.57 33.53 -4.68
C VAL A 266 -21.01 33.89 -5.06
N ILE A 267 -21.97 33.65 -4.16
CA ILE A 267 -23.37 33.99 -4.38
C ILE A 267 -23.54 35.51 -4.51
N ALA A 268 -22.91 36.29 -3.63
CA ALA A 268 -22.95 37.75 -3.67
C ALA A 268 -22.38 38.30 -5.00
N GLN A 269 -21.24 37.75 -5.46
CA GLN A 269 -20.66 38.12 -6.75
C GLN A 269 -21.60 37.80 -7.92
N HIS A 270 -22.21 36.61 -7.90
CA HIS A 270 -23.18 36.23 -8.93
C HIS A 270 -24.39 37.17 -8.96
N LEU A 271 -24.99 37.47 -7.80
CA LEU A 271 -26.12 38.39 -7.68
C LEU A 271 -25.76 39.80 -8.14
N ASN A 272 -24.60 40.32 -7.75
CA ASN A 272 -24.13 41.64 -8.17
C ASN A 272 -23.91 41.71 -9.68
N SER A 273 -23.32 40.68 -10.28
CA SER A 273 -23.12 40.61 -11.74
C SER A 273 -24.43 40.56 -12.50
N LYS A 274 -25.40 39.77 -12.02
CA LYS A 274 -26.74 39.67 -12.59
C LYS A 274 -27.49 40.99 -12.49
N PHE A 275 -27.51 41.60 -11.30
CA PHE A 275 -28.16 42.88 -11.07
C PHE A 275 -27.57 44.00 -11.94
N SER A 276 -26.24 44.06 -12.06
CA SER A 276 -25.56 45.06 -12.90
C SER A 276 -25.93 44.91 -14.38
N ARG A 277 -25.96 43.67 -14.88
CA ARG A 277 -26.36 43.36 -16.26
C ARG A 277 -27.83 43.68 -16.53
N ASP A 278 -28.72 43.34 -15.60
CA ASP A 278 -30.15 43.63 -15.76
C ASP A 278 -30.43 45.13 -15.66
N LYS A 279 -29.72 45.85 -14.78
CA LYS A 279 -29.75 47.32 -14.71
C LYS A 279 -29.30 47.96 -16.03
N LEU A 280 -28.23 47.46 -16.65
CA LEU A 280 -27.76 47.94 -17.96
C LEU A 280 -28.81 47.71 -19.05
N LYS A 281 -29.35 46.49 -19.15
CA LYS A 281 -30.42 46.18 -20.11
C LYS A 281 -31.66 47.06 -19.96
N MET A 282 -32.06 47.35 -18.71
CA MET A 282 -33.17 48.24 -18.44
C MET A 282 -32.87 49.67 -18.87
N ARG A 283 -31.65 50.16 -18.59
CA ARG A 283 -31.19 51.47 -19.05
C ARG A 283 -31.25 51.56 -20.58
N ASP A 284 -30.66 50.61 -21.30
CA ASP A 284 -30.64 50.57 -22.76
C ASP A 284 -32.07 50.56 -23.34
N LYS A 285 -32.99 49.81 -22.71
CA LYS A 285 -34.41 49.76 -23.10
C LYS A 285 -35.09 51.11 -22.94
N TYR A 286 -34.83 51.84 -21.85
CA TYR A 286 -35.39 53.17 -21.61
C TYR A 286 -34.77 54.22 -22.55
N GLU A 287 -33.45 54.21 -22.74
CA GLU A 287 -32.77 55.11 -23.67
C GLU A 287 -33.29 54.91 -25.09
N ARG A 288 -33.45 53.66 -25.54
CA ARG A 288 -34.05 53.35 -26.85
C ARG A 288 -35.51 53.83 -26.97
N LYS A 289 -36.30 53.71 -25.90
CA LYS A 289 -37.69 54.20 -25.90
C LYS A 289 -37.74 55.72 -26.01
N ILE A 290 -36.92 56.44 -25.25
CA ILE A 290 -36.81 57.90 -25.32
C ILE A 290 -36.36 58.34 -26.71
N PHE A 291 -35.35 57.68 -27.27
CA PHE A 291 -34.87 57.95 -28.62
C PHE A 291 -35.98 57.83 -29.68
N LEU A 292 -36.76 56.74 -29.65
CA LEU A 292 -37.88 56.56 -30.57
C LEU A 292 -39.00 57.58 -30.36
N GLN A 293 -39.29 57.96 -29.11
CA GLN A 293 -40.25 59.01 -28.81
C GLN A 293 -39.81 60.36 -29.37
N ASN A 294 -38.52 60.71 -29.24
CA ASN A 294 -37.98 61.95 -29.80
C ASN A 294 -38.08 61.97 -31.32
N ILE A 295 -37.81 60.84 -32.00
CA ILE A 295 -38.03 60.71 -33.45
C ILE A 295 -39.51 60.91 -33.80
N SER A 296 -40.43 60.25 -33.08
CA SER A 296 -41.87 60.39 -33.30
C SER A 296 -42.31 61.85 -33.14
N HIS A 297 -41.89 62.53 -32.08
CA HIS A 297 -42.22 63.93 -31.84
C HIS A 297 -41.66 64.85 -32.94
N ALA A 298 -40.45 64.57 -33.44
CA ALA A 298 -39.87 65.32 -34.56
C ALA A 298 -40.71 65.13 -35.84
N LEU A 299 -41.18 63.91 -36.11
CA LEU A 299 -42.07 63.62 -37.24
C LEU A 299 -43.44 64.28 -37.08
N ASP A 300 -44.04 64.22 -35.89
CA ASP A 300 -45.32 64.87 -35.60
C ASP A 300 -45.22 66.39 -35.79
N LEU A 301 -44.11 66.99 -35.36
CA LEU A 301 -43.85 68.42 -35.58
C LEU A 301 -43.69 68.74 -37.07
N LYS A 302 -42.99 67.90 -37.84
CA LYS A 302 -42.89 68.05 -39.31
C LYS A 302 -44.28 67.96 -39.96
N LEU A 303 -45.09 66.98 -39.58
CA LEU A 303 -46.48 66.85 -40.08
C LEU A 303 -47.35 68.06 -39.72
N ALA A 304 -47.26 68.56 -38.49
CA ALA A 304 -47.98 69.75 -38.06
C ALA A 304 -47.57 70.98 -38.87
N LYS A 305 -46.26 71.18 -39.12
CA LYS A 305 -45.76 72.24 -40.00
C LYS A 305 -46.36 72.11 -41.41
N LEU A 306 -46.29 70.92 -42.02
CA LEU A 306 -46.85 70.66 -43.36
C LEU A 306 -48.36 70.94 -43.42
N HIS A 307 -49.10 70.56 -42.38
CA HIS A 307 -50.53 70.83 -42.27
C HIS A 307 -50.83 72.34 -42.21
N CYS A 308 -50.09 73.10 -41.39
CA CYS A 308 -50.20 74.56 -41.35
C CYS A 308 -49.89 75.19 -42.72
N PHE A 309 -48.83 74.75 -43.40
CA PHE A 309 -48.51 75.20 -44.77
C PHE A 309 -49.65 74.92 -45.75
N SER A 310 -50.24 73.73 -45.70
CA SER A 310 -51.39 73.36 -46.54
C SER A 310 -52.59 74.28 -46.31
N ILE A 311 -52.93 74.57 -45.04
CA ILE A 311 -54.00 75.52 -44.69
C ILE A 311 -53.69 76.91 -45.24
N VAL A 312 -52.48 77.43 -45.01
CA VAL A 312 -52.07 78.76 -45.51
C VAL A 312 -52.17 78.81 -47.03
N ARG A 313 -51.67 77.78 -47.74
CA ARG A 313 -51.80 77.65 -49.20
C ARG A 313 -53.26 77.69 -49.64
N GLN A 314 -54.15 76.95 -48.98
CA GLN A 314 -55.58 76.96 -49.30
C GLN A 314 -56.24 78.33 -49.08
N ILE A 315 -55.87 79.04 -48.01
CA ILE A 315 -56.36 80.41 -47.75
C ILE A 315 -55.90 81.34 -48.88
N PHE A 316 -54.61 81.28 -49.26
CA PHE A 316 -54.06 82.08 -50.36
C PHE A 316 -54.79 81.82 -51.68
N ILE A 317 -54.96 80.55 -52.06
CA ILE A 317 -55.68 80.15 -53.27
C ILE A 317 -57.10 80.73 -53.27
N LYS A 318 -57.84 80.59 -52.16
CA LYS A 318 -59.20 81.13 -52.04
C LYS A 318 -59.27 82.65 -52.12
N SER A 319 -58.32 83.35 -51.49
CA SER A 319 -58.26 84.83 -51.51
C SER A 319 -57.86 85.41 -52.87
N HIS A 320 -57.09 84.65 -53.67
CA HIS A 320 -56.71 85.06 -55.02
C HIS A 320 -57.93 85.14 -55.95
N ASP A 321 -58.86 84.19 -55.84
CA ASP A 321 -60.13 84.20 -56.60
C ASP A 321 -60.97 85.47 -56.31
N GLU A 322 -60.73 86.13 -55.18
CA GLU A 322 -61.42 87.36 -54.76
C GLU A 322 -60.68 88.66 -55.15
N PHE A 323 -59.34 88.66 -55.26
CA PHE A 323 -58.55 89.90 -55.36
C PHE A 323 -57.55 90.03 -56.55
N GLY A 324 -57.40 89.04 -57.42
CA GLY A 324 -56.85 89.21 -58.80
C GLY A 324 -55.46 89.87 -58.99
N GLY A 325 -54.61 89.97 -57.97
CA GLY A 325 -53.31 90.66 -58.03
C GLY A 325 -52.12 89.73 -58.32
N MET A 326 -51.26 90.13 -59.28
CA MET A 326 -50.06 89.40 -59.73
C MET A 326 -49.02 89.16 -58.61
N GLU A 327 -48.98 90.00 -57.57
CA GLU A 327 -48.05 89.90 -56.42
C GLU A 327 -48.29 88.66 -55.53
N ILE A 328 -49.46 88.01 -55.63
CA ILE A 328 -49.82 86.84 -54.82
C ILE A 328 -49.02 85.58 -55.25
N TRP A 329 -48.61 85.50 -56.53
CA TRP A 329 -47.88 84.34 -57.05
C TRP A 329 -46.42 84.29 -56.58
N ASP A 330 -45.78 85.43 -56.42
CA ASP A 330 -44.41 85.50 -55.88
C ASP A 330 -44.39 85.05 -54.42
N LEU A 331 -45.40 85.44 -53.64
CA LEU A 331 -45.62 84.99 -52.27
C LEU A 331 -45.88 83.47 -52.17
N LEU A 332 -46.66 82.92 -53.09
CA LEU A 332 -46.89 81.47 -53.22
C LEU A 332 -45.60 80.70 -53.53
N THR A 333 -44.77 81.25 -54.42
CA THR A 333 -43.48 80.64 -54.79
C THR A 333 -42.53 80.57 -53.60
N VAL A 334 -42.41 81.67 -52.83
CA VAL A 334 -41.60 81.69 -51.59
C VAL A 334 -42.16 80.73 -50.53
N LEU A 335 -43.48 80.60 -50.44
CA LEU A 335 -44.15 79.63 -49.56
C LEU A 335 -43.82 78.19 -49.97
N GLU A 336 -43.79 77.89 -51.27
CA GLU A 336 -43.49 76.57 -51.82
C GLU A 336 -42.00 76.20 -51.66
N GLU A 337 -41.09 77.16 -51.80
CA GLU A 337 -39.66 76.98 -51.48
C GLU A 337 -39.44 76.68 -49.99
N ARG A 338 -40.13 77.41 -49.09
CA ARG A 338 -40.06 77.12 -47.65
C ARG A 338 -40.67 75.77 -47.29
N TYR A 339 -41.72 75.36 -47.99
CA TYR A 339 -42.32 74.03 -47.84
C TYR A 339 -41.31 72.93 -48.23
N GLN A 340 -40.60 73.08 -49.35
CA GLN A 340 -39.56 72.14 -49.76
C GLN A 340 -38.38 72.10 -48.78
N SER A 341 -38.00 73.24 -48.19
CA SER A 341 -36.97 73.27 -47.13
C SER A 341 -37.37 72.45 -45.90
N VAL A 342 -38.65 72.49 -45.48
CA VAL A 342 -39.14 71.72 -44.33
C VAL A 342 -39.20 70.22 -44.61
N LEU A 343 -39.42 69.82 -45.87
CA LEU A 343 -39.33 68.42 -46.29
C LEU A 343 -37.88 67.90 -46.30
N ASN A 344 -36.92 68.77 -46.61
CA ASN A 344 -35.52 68.42 -46.79
C ASN A 344 -34.63 68.59 -45.55
N GLU A 345 -35.13 69.20 -44.46
CA GLU A 345 -34.49 69.12 -43.15
C GLU A 345 -34.45 67.64 -42.71
N GLN A 346 -33.31 66.97 -42.89
CA GLN A 346 -33.08 65.61 -42.39
C GLN A 346 -32.85 65.64 -40.88
#